data_AF-Q9RZ40-F1
#
_entry.id   AF-Q9RZ40-F1
#
_cell.length_a   1.000
_cell.length_b   1.000
_cell.length_c   1.000
_cell.angle_alpha   90.00
_cell.angle_beta   90.00
_cell.angle_gamma   90.00
#
_symmetry.space_group_name_H-M   'P 1'
#
loop_
_entity.id
_entity.type
_entity.pdbx_description
1 polymer ?
#
loop_
_entity_poly.entity_id
_entity_poly.type
_entity_poly.pdbx_seq_one_letter_code
_entity_poly.pdbx_strand_id
1 'polypeptide(L)'
;MTMHKLRLFLWSAACLFPVAALAQFAQAPAAPAAPVLLCRVLVTSTPRGNMQRTLTIELRPDCPPHGVAYVRLASALGGHLPDDPPGAYSLRPGQTLRRVALPWWHVEWLSASNKPYRVREEAP
;
A
#
# COMPACT_ATOMS: atom_id res chain seq x y z
N MET A 1 41.69 -69.88 2.75
CA MET A 1 43.05 -69.44 3.10
C MET A 1 43.36 -68.18 2.33
N THR A 2 43.76 -67.17 3.08
CA THR A 2 44.16 -65.80 2.76
C THR A 2 45.28 -65.71 1.72
N MET A 3 45.27 -64.67 0.88
CA MET A 3 46.42 -63.79 0.57
C MET A 3 45.93 -62.67 -0.37
N HIS A 4 45.65 -61.48 0.15
CA HIS A 4 46.62 -60.40 0.41
C HIS A 4 47.03 -59.61 -0.84
N LYS A 5 46.78 -58.30 -0.72
CA LYS A 5 47.68 -57.18 -1.02
C LYS A 5 47.46 -56.42 -2.34
N LEU A 6 47.37 -55.10 -2.11
CA LEU A 6 47.98 -54.02 -2.89
C LEU A 6 47.30 -53.76 -4.25
N ARG A 7 46.90 -52.55 -4.64
CA ARG A 7 47.31 -51.17 -4.36
C ARG A 7 46.10 -50.32 -4.85
N LEU A 8 45.56 -49.40 -4.06
CA LEU A 8 46.03 -48.00 -3.96
C LEU A 8 46.22 -47.33 -5.34
N PHE A 9 45.61 -46.16 -5.49
CA PHE A 9 45.62 -45.23 -6.65
C PHE A 9 44.64 -45.63 -7.76
N LEU A 10 43.70 -44.83 -8.26
CA LEU A 10 43.56 -43.38 -8.34
C LEU A 10 42.06 -43.02 -8.36
N TRP A 11 41.55 -42.23 -7.43
CA TRP A 11 41.32 -40.78 -7.56
C TRP A 11 39.89 -40.40 -8.01
N SER A 12 39.23 -39.68 -7.11
CA SER A 12 38.49 -38.46 -7.44
C SER A 12 37.15 -38.58 -8.17
N ALA A 13 36.11 -38.95 -7.43
CA ALA A 13 34.80 -38.35 -7.63
C ALA A 13 34.23 -37.92 -6.27
N ALA A 14 34.96 -37.00 -5.63
CA ALA A 14 34.41 -36.16 -4.58
C ALA A 14 33.42 -35.19 -5.21
N CYS A 15 32.13 -35.49 -5.11
CA CYS A 15 31.07 -34.50 -5.01
C CYS A 15 30.09 -35.09 -3.99
N LEU A 16 30.36 -34.92 -2.69
CA LEU A 16 29.79 -33.80 -1.93
C LEU A 16 28.35 -33.55 -2.36
N PHE A 17 27.44 -34.50 -2.06
CA PHE A 17 26.04 -34.16 -1.91
C PHE A 17 25.95 -33.30 -0.65
N PRO A 18 25.66 -31.99 -0.76
CA PRO A 18 25.57 -31.15 0.41
C PRO A 18 24.34 -31.58 1.19
N VAL A 19 24.56 -31.96 2.44
CA VAL A 19 23.58 -31.96 3.52
C VAL A 19 23.18 -30.50 3.73
N ALA A 20 22.31 -29.98 2.87
CA ALA A 20 21.68 -28.68 3.05
C ALA A 20 20.41 -28.90 3.86
N ALA A 21 20.59 -29.01 5.17
CA ALA A 21 19.58 -28.62 6.13
C ALA A 21 19.18 -27.16 5.83
N LEU A 22 17.98 -26.94 5.31
CA LEU A 22 17.36 -25.63 5.35
C LEU A 22 15.94 -25.81 5.90
N ALA A 23 15.81 -25.29 7.12
CA ALA A 23 14.63 -25.25 7.93
C ALA A 23 13.38 -24.94 7.10
N GLN A 24 12.40 -25.82 7.17
CA GLN A 24 11.03 -25.46 6.88
C GLN A 24 10.65 -24.37 7.88
N PHE A 25 10.71 -23.12 7.45
CA PHE A 25 10.10 -22.02 8.17
C PHE A 25 8.62 -22.38 8.31
N ALA A 26 8.24 -22.78 9.53
CA ALA A 26 6.86 -22.75 9.96
C ALA A 26 6.41 -21.29 9.80
N GLN A 27 5.79 -20.99 8.66
CA GLN A 27 5.09 -19.74 8.48
C GLN A 27 3.94 -19.78 9.48
N ALA A 28 4.14 -19.13 10.63
CA ALA A 28 3.05 -18.85 11.55
C ALA A 28 1.93 -18.22 10.71
N PRO A 29 0.68 -18.74 10.77
CA PRO A 29 -0.41 -18.13 10.02
C PRO A 29 -0.45 -16.67 10.41
N ALA A 30 -0.24 -15.79 9.42
CA ALA A 30 -0.31 -14.35 9.62
C ALA A 30 -1.64 -14.05 10.30
N ALA A 31 -1.58 -13.53 11.53
CA ALA A 31 -2.77 -13.19 12.29
C ALA A 31 -3.68 -12.33 11.38
N PRO A 32 -5.00 -12.59 11.34
CA PRO A 32 -5.91 -11.84 10.50
C PRO A 32 -5.74 -10.35 10.81
N ALA A 33 -5.38 -9.57 9.80
CA ALA A 33 -5.23 -8.12 9.94
C ALA A 33 -6.52 -7.57 10.56
N ALA A 34 -6.40 -6.84 11.66
CA ALA A 34 -7.55 -6.26 12.34
C ALA A 34 -8.44 -5.50 11.33
N PRO A 35 -9.78 -5.55 11.48
CA PRO A 35 -10.68 -4.89 10.54
C PRO A 35 -10.35 -3.40 10.48
N VAL A 36 -9.97 -2.95 9.28
CA VAL A 36 -9.59 -1.57 9.02
C VAL A 36 -10.85 -0.70 9.10
N LEU A 37 -10.93 0.18 10.09
CA LEU A 37 -12.05 1.11 10.24
C LEU A 37 -11.92 2.23 9.19
N LEU A 38 -12.84 2.28 8.23
CA LEU A 38 -12.82 3.30 7.19
C LEU A 38 -13.58 4.56 7.61
N CYS A 39 -12.87 5.68 7.55
CA CYS A 39 -13.38 6.98 7.94
C CYS A 39 -13.74 7.85 6.73
N ARG A 40 -14.67 8.77 6.97
CA ARG A 40 -15.00 9.82 6.00
C ARG A 40 -13.94 10.91 6.04
N VAL A 41 -13.79 11.59 4.91
CA VAL A 41 -12.86 12.71 4.75
C VAL A 41 -13.59 14.03 4.62
N LEU A 42 -12.92 15.09 5.05
CA LEU A 42 -13.25 16.48 4.80
C LEU A 42 -12.33 16.98 3.68
N VAL A 43 -12.88 17.76 2.75
CA VAL A 43 -12.10 18.33 1.65
C VAL A 43 -12.39 19.81 1.56
N THR A 44 -11.34 20.61 1.73
CA THR A 44 -11.39 22.07 1.56
C THR A 44 -10.66 22.46 0.28
N SER A 45 -11.32 23.24 -0.58
CA SER A 45 -10.75 23.70 -1.86
C SER A 45 -10.46 25.19 -1.84
N THR A 46 -9.19 25.58 -1.76
CA THR A 46 -8.79 26.99 -1.77
C THR A 46 -8.25 27.42 -3.15
N PRO A 47 -8.74 28.54 -3.74
CA PRO A 47 -8.20 29.04 -5.01
C PRO A 47 -6.74 29.49 -4.83
N ARG A 48 -5.86 29.17 -5.80
CA ARG A 48 -4.44 29.54 -5.78
C ARG A 48 -4.04 30.54 -6.88
N GLY A 49 -4.89 30.73 -7.89
CA GLY A 49 -4.58 31.50 -9.11
C GLY A 49 -4.18 30.59 -10.28
N ASN A 50 -3.99 31.14 -11.48
CA ASN A 50 -3.62 30.40 -12.70
C ASN A 50 -4.50 29.17 -12.99
N MET A 51 -5.80 29.27 -12.72
CA MET A 51 -6.75 28.16 -12.87
C MET A 51 -6.33 26.91 -12.08
N GLN A 52 -5.71 27.10 -10.91
CA GLN A 52 -5.35 26.05 -9.96
C GLN A 52 -6.04 26.27 -8.62
N ARG A 53 -6.26 25.17 -7.91
CA ARG A 53 -6.75 25.15 -6.54
C ARG A 53 -5.88 24.25 -5.68
N THR A 54 -5.85 24.55 -4.40
CA THR A 54 -5.23 23.70 -3.40
C THR A 54 -6.33 22.91 -2.71
N LEU A 55 -6.28 21.60 -2.86
CA LEU A 55 -7.11 20.65 -2.15
C LEU A 55 -6.40 20.27 -0.85
N THR A 56 -7.06 20.54 0.27
CA THR A 56 -6.66 20.07 1.60
C THR A 56 -7.64 18.98 2.00
N ILE A 57 -7.13 17.78 2.26
CA ILE A 57 -7.91 16.58 2.52
C ILE A 57 -7.51 16.05 3.89
N GLU A 58 -8.50 15.94 4.77
CA GLU A 58 -8.32 15.52 6.15
C GLU A 58 -9.36 14.46 6.51
N LEU A 59 -9.10 13.70 7.56
CA LEU A 59 -10.15 12.86 8.12
C LEU A 59 -11.13 13.74 8.88
N ARG A 60 -12.40 13.37 8.85
CA ARG A 60 -13.37 14.03 9.72
C ARG A 60 -13.00 13.81 11.19
N PRO A 61 -13.29 14.78 12.08
CA PRO A 61 -12.90 14.74 13.49
C PRO A 61 -13.59 13.61 14.28
N ASP A 62 -14.66 13.02 13.75
CA ASP A 62 -15.34 11.86 14.33
C ASP A 62 -14.64 10.52 14.04
N CYS A 63 -13.51 10.54 13.34
CA CYS A 63 -12.77 9.33 13.01
C CYS A 63 -12.04 8.76 14.26
N PRO A 64 -12.23 7.47 14.60
CA PRO A 64 -11.50 6.83 15.68
C PRO A 64 -9.98 6.79 15.43
N PRO A 65 -9.15 6.66 16.50
CA PRO A 65 -7.68 6.76 16.40
C PRO A 65 -7.03 5.70 15.49
N HIS A 66 -7.69 4.56 15.28
CA HIS A 66 -7.21 3.49 14.38
C HIS A 66 -7.90 3.51 13.00
N GLY A 67 -8.68 4.55 12.72
CA GLY A 67 -9.34 4.73 11.44
C GLY A 67 -8.35 5.09 10.33
N VAL A 68 -8.74 4.79 9.09
CA VAL A 68 -8.01 5.20 7.89
C VAL A 68 -9.01 5.64 6.83
N ALA A 69 -8.61 6.54 5.95
CA ALA A 69 -9.33 6.79 4.71
C ALA A 69 -8.42 6.54 3.52
N TYR A 70 -8.97 5.98 2.46
CA TYR A 70 -8.28 5.78 1.19
C TYR A 70 -8.86 6.76 0.17
N VAL A 71 -8.04 7.66 -0.34
CA VAL A 71 -8.49 8.81 -1.14
C VAL A 71 -7.83 8.84 -2.51
N ARG A 72 -8.59 9.02 -3.58
CA ARG A 72 -8.10 9.17 -4.95
C ARG A 72 -8.43 10.56 -5.48
N LEU A 73 -7.52 11.13 -6.26
CA LEU A 73 -7.82 12.31 -7.06
C LEU A 73 -8.22 11.83 -8.47
N ALA A 74 -9.44 12.13 -8.86
CA ALA A 74 -10.02 11.75 -10.14
C ALA A 74 -10.33 13.01 -10.96
N SER A 75 -10.30 12.90 -12.28
CA SER A 75 -10.63 14.00 -13.19
C SER A 75 -12.02 13.81 -13.79
N ALA A 76 -12.81 14.88 -13.87
CA ALA A 76 -14.07 14.90 -14.60
C ALA A 76 -13.89 14.63 -16.11
N LEU A 77 -12.67 14.84 -16.64
CA LEU A 77 -12.30 14.53 -18.02
C LEU A 77 -11.87 13.06 -18.20
N GLY A 78 -11.95 12.25 -17.15
CA GLY A 78 -11.41 10.90 -17.11
C GLY A 78 -9.96 10.87 -16.65
N GLY A 79 -9.58 9.79 -15.98
CA GLY A 79 -8.25 9.57 -15.43
C GLY A 79 -8.15 9.82 -13.92
N HIS A 80 -7.18 9.15 -13.32
CA HIS A 80 -6.74 9.39 -11.94
C HIS A 80 -5.37 10.06 -12.00
N LEU A 81 -5.08 10.93 -11.03
CA LEU A 81 -3.74 11.49 -10.92
C LEU A 81 -2.79 10.29 -10.75
N PRO A 82 -1.72 10.16 -11.55
CA PRO A 82 -0.79 9.06 -11.40
C PRO A 82 -0.03 9.27 -10.10
N ASP A 83 -0.41 8.54 -9.07
CA ASP A 83 0.46 8.24 -7.95
C ASP A 83 0.86 6.77 -8.07
N ASP A 84 2.13 6.51 -7.83
CA ASP A 84 2.71 5.17 -7.77
C ASP A 84 2.88 4.82 -6.28
N PRO A 85 2.19 3.81 -5.74
CA PRO A 85 1.37 2.82 -6.45
C PRO A 85 0.00 3.38 -6.87
N PRO A 86 -0.59 2.86 -7.96
CA PRO A 86 -1.88 3.30 -8.47
C PRO A 86 -2.98 2.92 -7.48
N GLY A 87 -3.33 3.83 -6.58
CA GLY A 87 -4.28 3.46 -5.54
C GLY A 87 -4.19 4.35 -4.34
N ALA A 88 -5.21 5.19 -4.23
CA ALA A 88 -5.71 5.78 -3.01
C ALA A 88 -4.70 6.13 -1.90
N TYR A 89 -4.45 7.42 -1.71
CA TYR A 89 -3.73 7.94 -0.54
C TYR A 89 -4.37 7.47 0.76
N SER A 90 -3.60 6.83 1.62
CA SER A 90 -4.05 6.49 2.98
C SER A 90 -3.87 7.69 3.91
N LEU A 91 -4.94 8.12 4.57
CA LEU A 91 -4.94 9.14 5.60
C LEU A 91 -5.26 8.50 6.96
N ARG A 92 -4.50 8.85 7.99
CA ARG A 92 -4.74 8.50 9.40
C ARG A 92 -5.07 9.75 10.23
N PRO A 93 -5.73 9.62 11.39
CA PRO A 93 -6.08 10.76 12.23
C PRO A 93 -4.87 11.66 12.50
N GLY A 94 -5.04 12.97 12.34
CA GLY A 94 -3.97 13.97 12.45
C GLY A 94 -3.10 14.13 11.19
N GLN A 95 -3.35 13.39 10.12
CA GLN A 95 -2.69 13.60 8.84
C GLN A 95 -3.53 14.49 7.92
N THR A 96 -2.84 15.39 7.23
CA THR A 96 -3.41 16.26 6.21
C THR A 96 -2.72 15.99 4.88
N LEU A 97 -3.52 15.66 3.86
CA LEU A 97 -3.04 15.52 2.48
C LEU A 97 -3.33 16.81 1.73
N ARG A 98 -2.28 17.48 1.26
CA ARG A 98 -2.40 18.71 0.48
C ARG A 98 -1.92 18.48 -0.95
N ARG A 99 -2.76 18.83 -1.92
CA ARG A 99 -2.48 18.68 -3.36
C ARG A 99 -2.90 19.91 -4.13
N VAL A 100 -2.11 20.24 -5.15
CA VAL A 100 -2.45 21.27 -6.12
C VAL A 100 -3.12 20.55 -7.28
N ALA A 101 -4.31 21.00 -7.64
CA ALA A 101 -5.10 20.38 -8.69
C ALA A 101 -5.75 21.43 -9.57
N LEU A 102 -6.16 21.01 -10.76
CA LEU A 102 -6.94 21.84 -11.66
C LEU A 102 -8.44 21.74 -11.29
N PRO A 103 -9.29 22.71 -11.67
CA PRO A 103 -10.70 22.77 -11.30
C PRO A 103 -11.53 21.54 -11.66
N TRP A 104 -11.14 20.81 -12.70
CA TRP A 104 -11.83 19.60 -13.16
C TRP A 104 -11.39 18.32 -12.43
N TRP A 105 -10.39 18.38 -11.56
CA TRP A 105 -10.09 17.28 -10.64
C TRP A 105 -11.09 17.30 -9.50
N HIS A 106 -11.39 16.16 -8.88
CA HIS A 106 -12.22 16.04 -7.68
C HIS A 106 -11.70 14.89 -6.81
N VAL A 107 -12.05 14.94 -5.52
CA VAL A 107 -11.64 13.92 -4.56
C VAL A 107 -12.68 12.80 -4.46
N GLU A 108 -12.23 11.55 -4.53
CA GLU A 108 -13.02 10.35 -4.27
C GLU A 108 -12.43 9.59 -3.08
N TRP A 109 -13.25 8.99 -2.23
CA TRP A 109 -12.77 8.14 -1.14
C TRP A 109 -13.39 6.75 -1.19
N LEU A 110 -12.63 5.73 -0.82
CA LEU A 110 -13.12 4.36 -0.79
C LEU A 110 -13.92 4.11 0.49
N SER A 111 -15.07 3.46 0.33
CA SER A 111 -15.88 2.94 1.44
C SER A 111 -15.42 1.56 1.91
N ALA A 112 -16.07 1.03 2.95
CA ALA A 112 -15.85 -0.34 3.44
C ALA A 112 -16.07 -1.41 2.35
N SER A 113 -16.87 -1.09 1.33
CA SER A 113 -17.11 -1.96 0.17
C SER A 113 -16.05 -1.84 -0.94
N ASN A 114 -14.98 -1.07 -0.72
CA ASN A 114 -13.97 -0.67 -1.73
C ASN A 114 -14.54 0.08 -2.95
N LYS A 115 -15.82 0.48 -2.91
CA LYS A 115 -16.41 1.35 -3.93
C LYS A 115 -16.04 2.81 -3.66
N PRO A 116 -15.62 3.58 -4.67
CA PRO A 116 -15.34 5.01 -4.53
C PRO A 116 -16.65 5.80 -4.36
N TYR A 117 -16.62 6.78 -3.48
CA TYR A 117 -17.66 7.79 -3.28
C TYR A 117 -17.09 9.17 -3.58
N ARG A 118 -17.87 10.04 -4.23
CA ARG A 118 -17.45 11.41 -4.51
C ARG A 118 -17.59 12.28 -3.27
N VAL A 119 -16.48 12.86 -2.79
CA VAL A 119 -16.52 13.78 -1.64
C VAL A 119 -17.20 15.08 -2.07
N ARG A 120 -18.05 15.62 -1.19
CA ARG A 120 -18.46 17.02 -1.32
C ARG A 120 -17.31 17.89 -0.87
N GLU A 121 -16.79 18.68 -1.80
CA GLU A 121 -15.78 19.67 -1.49
C GLU A 121 -16.46 20.89 -0.88
N GLU A 122 -15.97 21.33 0.27
CA GLU A 122 -16.41 22.55 0.91
C GLU A 122 -15.58 23.71 0.35
N ALA A 123 -16.29 24.77 -0.04
CA ALA A 123 -15.66 26.05 -0.31
C ALA A 123 -15.26 26.70 1.02
N PRO A 124 -14.08 27.34 1.09
CA PRO A 124 -13.62 28.06 2.27
C PRO A 124 -14.54 29.24 2.61
#